data_AF-A0A813D7Z6-F1
#
_entry.id   AF-A0A813D7Z6-F1
#
_cell.length_a   1.000
_cell.length_b   1.000
_cell.length_c   1.000
_cell.angle_alpha   90.00
_cell.angle_beta   90.00
_cell.angle_gamma   90.00
#
_symmetry.space_group_name_H-M   'P 1'
#
loop_
_entity.id
_entity.type
_entity.pdbx_description
1 polymer ?
#
loop_
_entity_poly.entity_id
_entity_poly.type
_entity_poly.pdbx_seq_one_letter_code
_entity_poly.pdbx_strand_id
1 'polypeptide(L)'
;MALIQQLLVAEKQADDIIANAKKNRLTKLRQAKEKAEEELKDFREKEESKFQKEMGVKAKADPNESLRHTTKSEIDQVHRDYAANNAKTIQYVVSKVLDVETSLTSMQKQALMTGNA
;
A
#
# COMPACT_ATOMS: atom_id res chain seq x y z
N MET A 1 39.87 -51.00 57.34
CA MET A 1 38.71 -51.32 56.47
C MET A 1 37.79 -50.13 56.20
N ALA A 2 37.75 -49.07 57.03
CA ALA A 2 36.87 -47.92 56.83
C ALA A 2 37.21 -47.03 55.60
N LEU A 3 38.48 -46.92 55.22
CA LEU A 3 38.93 -46.04 54.13
C LEU A 3 38.44 -46.50 52.74
N ILE A 4 38.42 -47.81 52.50
CA ILE A 4 37.97 -48.40 51.24
C ILE A 4 36.46 -48.17 51.05
N GLN A 5 35.69 -48.30 52.13
CA GLN A 5 34.24 -48.04 52.09
C GLN A 5 33.94 -46.57 51.78
N GLN A 6 34.72 -45.63 52.35
CA GLN A 6 34.58 -44.20 52.01
C GLN A 6 34.91 -43.92 50.55
N LEU A 7 35.96 -44.53 50.00
CA LEU A 7 36.31 -44.37 48.59
C LEU A 7 35.20 -44.89 47.65
N LEU A 8 34.63 -46.05 47.93
CA LEU A 8 33.50 -46.61 47.16
C LEU A 8 32.25 -45.72 47.21
N VAL A 9 31.96 -45.12 48.37
CA VAL A 9 30.83 -44.19 48.51
C VAL A 9 31.08 -42.90 47.72
N ALA A 10 32.30 -42.36 47.79
CA ALA A 10 32.68 -41.17 47.05
C ALA A 10 32.66 -41.39 45.53
N GLU A 11 33.11 -42.57 45.07
CA GLU A 11 33.05 -42.98 43.65
C GLU A 11 31.61 -43.02 43.15
N LYS A 12 30.72 -43.67 43.91
CA LYS A 12 29.30 -43.74 43.55
C LYS A 12 28.62 -42.37 43.52
N GLN A 13 28.96 -41.49 44.47
CA GLN A 13 28.47 -40.11 44.47
C GLN A 13 28.99 -39.31 43.26
N ALA A 14 30.26 -39.48 42.88
CA ALA A 14 30.82 -38.84 41.70
C ALA A 14 30.12 -39.32 40.41
N ASP A 15 29.88 -40.62 40.29
CA ASP A 15 29.14 -41.20 39.16
C ASP A 15 27.71 -40.65 39.07
N ASP A 16 27.00 -40.56 40.19
CA ASP A 16 25.65 -40.00 40.25
C ASP A 16 25.64 -38.51 39.85
N ILE A 17 26.64 -37.73 40.26
CA ILE A 17 26.79 -36.33 39.86
C ILE A 17 27.00 -36.22 38.34
N ILE A 18 27.89 -37.05 37.78
CA ILE A 18 28.16 -37.05 36.34
C ILE A 18 26.93 -37.48 35.53
N ALA A 19 26.22 -38.52 35.99
CA ALA A 19 25.00 -39.01 35.35
C ALA A 19 23.90 -37.93 35.36
N ASN A 20 23.69 -37.27 36.50
CA ASN A 20 22.74 -36.17 36.63
C ASN A 20 23.13 -34.97 35.75
N ALA A 21 24.42 -34.61 35.69
CA ALA A 21 24.90 -33.55 34.82
C ALA A 21 24.65 -33.84 33.33
N LYS A 22 24.93 -35.08 32.89
CA LYS A 22 24.65 -35.53 31.51
C LYS A 22 23.15 -35.49 31.20
N LYS A 23 22.30 -35.99 32.12
CA LYS A 23 20.84 -35.97 31.97
C LYS A 23 20.32 -34.53 31.87
N ASN A 24 20.75 -33.65 32.77
CA ASN A 24 20.36 -32.24 32.75
C ASN A 24 20.78 -31.53 31.47
N ARG A 25 21.99 -31.80 30.97
CA ARG A 25 22.44 -31.25 29.68
C ARG A 25 21.51 -31.68 28.54
N LEU A 26 21.18 -32.97 28.46
CA LEU A 26 20.29 -33.50 27.43
C LEU A 26 18.88 -32.90 27.53
N THR A 27 18.34 -32.82 28.75
CA THR A 27 17.04 -32.21 29.01
C THR A 27 17.01 -30.74 28.60
N LYS A 28 18.04 -29.95 28.94
CA LYS A 28 18.14 -28.54 28.52
C LYS A 28 18.20 -28.39 27.01
N LEU A 29 18.97 -29.24 26.32
CA LEU A 29 19.02 -29.24 24.85
C LEU A 29 17.68 -29.55 24.23
N ARG A 30 16.97 -30.56 24.75
CA ARG A 30 15.64 -30.92 24.27
C ARG A 30 14.63 -29.79 24.50
N GLN A 31 14.63 -29.21 25.70
CA GLN A 31 13.76 -28.08 26.05
C GLN A 31 14.03 -26.86 25.16
N ALA A 32 15.29 -26.54 24.87
CA ALA A 32 15.63 -25.44 23.98
C ALA A 32 15.11 -25.69 22.56
N LYS A 33 15.23 -26.93 22.06
CA LYS A 33 14.69 -27.32 20.76
C LYS A 33 13.15 -27.22 20.72
N GLU A 34 12.47 -27.76 21.72
CA GLU A 34 11.00 -27.72 21.80
C GLU A 34 10.47 -26.29 21.87
N LYS A 35 11.09 -25.43 22.69
CA LYS A 35 10.73 -24.01 22.76
C LYS A 35 10.94 -23.29 21.43
N ALA A 36 12.05 -23.56 20.75
CA ALA A 36 12.31 -22.96 19.44
C ALA A 36 11.27 -23.41 18.39
N GLU A 37 10.86 -24.68 18.41
CA GLU A 37 9.82 -25.21 17.53
C GLU A 37 8.44 -24.59 17.82
N GLU A 38 8.10 -24.42 19.11
CA GLU A 38 6.87 -23.75 19.56
C GLU A 38 6.85 -22.28 19.15
N GLU A 39 7.92 -21.52 19.41
CA GLU A 39 8.05 -20.11 19.00
C GLU A 39 7.95 -19.95 17.48
N LEU A 40 8.52 -20.88 16.71
CA LEU A 40 8.49 -20.84 15.24
C LEU A 40 7.08 -21.14 14.71
N LYS A 41 6.33 -22.01 15.37
CA LYS A 41 4.93 -22.28 15.04
C LYS A 41 4.06 -21.05 15.34
N ASP A 42 4.19 -20.47 16.53
CA ASP A 42 3.47 -19.26 16.92
C ASP A 42 3.78 -18.09 16.00
N PHE A 43 5.05 -17.95 15.57
CA PHE A 43 5.46 -16.93 14.62
C PHE A 43 4.79 -17.13 13.27
N ARG A 44 4.77 -18.36 12.72
CA ARG A 44 4.07 -18.64 11.47
C ARG A 44 2.58 -18.35 11.55
N GLU A 45 1.91 -18.77 12.62
CA GLU A 45 0.48 -18.53 12.78
C GLU A 45 0.15 -17.03 12.87
N LYS A 46 0.99 -16.26 13.57
CA LYS A 46 0.85 -14.80 13.66
C LYS A 46 1.08 -14.12 12.32
N GLU A 47 2.14 -14.47 11.61
CA GLU A 47 2.46 -13.89 10.30
C GLU A 47 1.41 -14.27 9.25
N GLU A 48 0.94 -15.51 9.25
CA GLU A 48 -0.14 -15.95 8.34
C GLU A 48 -1.45 -15.22 8.67
N SER A 49 -1.80 -15.07 9.96
CA SER A 49 -2.99 -14.29 10.35
C SER A 49 -2.87 -12.83 9.94
N LYS A 50 -1.69 -12.23 10.10
CA LYS A 50 -1.40 -10.86 9.66
C LYS A 50 -1.50 -10.73 8.15
N PHE A 51 -0.90 -11.66 7.41
CA PHE A 51 -0.95 -11.72 5.95
C PHE A 51 -2.40 -11.86 5.47
N GLN A 52 -3.19 -12.78 6.03
CA GLN A 52 -4.60 -12.94 5.68
C GLN A 52 -5.43 -11.70 5.99
N LYS A 53 -5.15 -10.99 7.09
CA LYS A 53 -5.81 -9.71 7.40
C LYS A 53 -5.43 -8.65 6.37
N GLU A 54 -4.15 -8.46 6.09
CA GLU A 54 -3.68 -7.45 5.14
C GLU A 54 -4.12 -7.76 3.69
N MET A 55 -3.99 -9.01 3.26
CA MET A 55 -4.45 -9.47 1.95
C MET A 55 -5.96 -9.49 1.85
N GLY A 56 -6.67 -9.89 2.91
CA GLY A 56 -8.12 -9.84 2.95
C GLY A 56 -8.65 -8.41 2.84
N VAL A 57 -7.99 -7.44 3.49
CA VAL A 57 -8.30 -6.02 3.34
C VAL A 57 -7.99 -5.54 1.91
N LYS A 58 -6.83 -5.91 1.35
CA LYS A 58 -6.46 -5.53 -0.03
C LYS A 58 -7.33 -6.18 -1.10
N ALA A 59 -7.78 -7.41 -0.89
CA ALA A 59 -8.66 -8.14 -1.80
C ALA A 59 -10.11 -7.67 -1.71
N LYS A 60 -10.55 -7.18 -0.54
CA LYS A 60 -11.87 -6.57 -0.34
C LYS A 60 -11.93 -5.10 -0.72
N ALA A 61 -10.80 -4.40 -0.71
CA ALA A 61 -10.70 -3.06 -1.26
C ALA A 61 -10.83 -3.18 -2.79
N ASP A 62 -12.04 -3.03 -3.31
CA ASP A 62 -12.26 -2.97 -4.76
C ASP A 62 -11.54 -1.72 -5.28
N PRO A 63 -10.44 -1.86 -6.05
CA PRO A 63 -9.71 -0.71 -6.57
C PRO A 63 -10.59 0.18 -7.44
N ASN A 64 -11.70 -0.36 -7.97
CA ASN A 64 -12.64 0.41 -8.77
C ASN A 64 -13.61 1.26 -7.94
N GLU A 65 -13.78 1.03 -6.63
CA GLU A 65 -14.74 1.81 -5.83
C GLU A 65 -14.30 3.27 -5.67
N SER A 66 -13.02 3.48 -5.33
CA SER A 66 -12.42 4.82 -5.24
C SER A 66 -12.41 5.53 -6.60
N LEU A 67 -12.10 4.78 -7.67
CA LEU A 67 -12.13 5.30 -9.05
C LEU A 67 -13.56 5.71 -9.45
N ARG A 68 -14.56 4.87 -9.18
CA ARG A 68 -15.97 5.15 -9.46
C ARG A 68 -16.46 6.41 -8.76
N HIS A 69 -16.09 6.59 -7.50
CA HIS A 69 -16.47 7.79 -6.76
C HIS A 69 -15.84 9.06 -7.36
N THR A 70 -14.54 9.00 -7.68
CA THR A 70 -13.80 10.11 -8.30
C THR A 70 -14.39 10.45 -9.67
N THR A 71 -14.56 9.45 -10.54
CA THR A 71 -15.16 9.65 -11.87
C THR A 71 -16.58 10.23 -11.79
N LYS A 72 -17.41 9.77 -10.84
CA LYS A 72 -18.74 10.35 -10.66
C LYS A 72 -18.68 11.82 -10.26
N SER A 73 -17.79 12.18 -9.33
CA SER A 73 -17.61 13.57 -8.91
C SER A 73 -17.13 14.46 -10.06
N GLU A 74 -16.20 13.98 -10.89
CA GLU A 74 -15.71 14.70 -12.07
C GLU A 74 -16.81 14.90 -13.11
N ILE A 75 -17.61 13.86 -13.40
CA ILE A 75 -18.76 13.96 -14.31
C ILE A 75 -19.76 15.01 -13.79
N ASP A 76 -20.08 14.97 -12.49
CA ASP A 76 -21.00 15.93 -11.89
C ASP A 76 -20.45 17.37 -11.96
N GLN A 77 -19.12 17.54 -11.84
CA GLN A 77 -18.47 18.84 -12.03
C GLN A 77 -18.57 19.33 -13.47
N VAL A 78 -18.25 18.49 -14.45
CA VAL A 78 -18.37 18.82 -15.88
C VAL A 78 -19.80 19.22 -16.23
N HIS A 79 -20.81 18.51 -15.72
CA HIS A 79 -22.20 18.87 -15.95
C HIS A 79 -22.57 20.23 -15.36
N ARG A 80 -22.09 20.56 -14.14
CA ARG A 80 -22.31 21.88 -13.54
C ARG A 80 -21.65 22.99 -14.35
N ASP A 81 -20.41 22.79 -14.77
CA ASP A 81 -19.65 23.77 -15.56
C ASP A 81 -20.31 23.99 -16.93
N TYR A 82 -20.79 22.92 -17.55
CA TYR A 82 -21.57 23.01 -18.79
C TYR A 82 -22.86 23.81 -18.59
N ALA A 83 -23.66 23.49 -17.56
CA ALA A 83 -24.92 24.18 -17.29
C ALA A 83 -24.73 25.67 -16.96
N ALA A 84 -23.63 26.03 -16.29
CA ALA A 84 -23.33 27.41 -15.94
C ALA A 84 -22.86 28.26 -17.13
N ASN A 85 -22.16 27.64 -18.09
CA ASN A 85 -21.49 28.35 -19.17
C ASN A 85 -22.18 28.21 -20.53
N ASN A 86 -23.08 27.24 -20.73
CA ASN A 86 -23.70 26.97 -22.03
C ASN A 86 -24.38 28.21 -22.65
N ALA A 87 -25.15 28.97 -21.88
CA ALA A 87 -25.91 30.11 -22.37
C ALA A 87 -24.97 31.23 -22.85
N LYS A 88 -23.89 31.50 -22.10
CA LYS A 88 -22.88 32.49 -22.45
C LYS A 88 -22.12 32.09 -23.72
N THR A 89 -21.76 30.81 -23.83
CA THR A 89 -21.05 30.30 -25.01
C THR A 89 -21.95 30.34 -26.25
N ILE A 90 -23.22 29.95 -26.14
CA ILE A 90 -24.18 30.03 -27.24
C ILE A 90 -24.33 31.48 -27.70
N GLN A 91 -24.53 32.41 -26.77
CA GLN A 91 -24.67 33.83 -27.08
C GLN A 91 -23.42 34.39 -27.77
N TYR A 92 -22.23 34.04 -27.28
CA TYR A 92 -20.97 34.44 -27.89
C TYR A 92 -20.85 33.92 -29.33
N VAL A 93 -21.11 32.62 -29.55
CA VAL A 93 -21.05 32.01 -30.88
C VAL A 93 -22.04 32.67 -31.83
N VAL A 94 -23.30 32.84 -31.41
CA VAL A 94 -24.32 33.51 -32.24
C VAL A 94 -23.91 34.95 -32.56
N SER A 95 -23.41 35.69 -31.57
CA SER A 95 -22.94 37.07 -31.79
C SER A 95 -21.82 37.13 -32.83
N LYS A 96 -20.87 36.18 -32.80
CA LYS A 96 -19.74 36.13 -33.72
C LYS A 96 -20.11 35.65 -35.12
N VAL A 97 -21.12 34.77 -35.26
CA VAL A 97 -21.61 34.34 -36.58
C VAL A 97 -22.38 35.47 -37.28
N LEU A 98 -23.09 36.30 -36.52
CA LEU A 98 -23.84 37.44 -37.06
C LEU A 98 -22.98 38.69 -37.26
N ASP A 99 -21.80 38.74 -36.66
CA ASP A 99 -20.79 39.81 -36.80
C ASP A 99 -20.00 39.63 -38.10
N VAL A 100 -20.61 40.04 -39.22
CA VAL A 100 -19.94 40.08 -40.52
C VAL A 100 -19.20 41.41 -40.66
N GLU A 101 -17.88 41.35 -40.55
CA GLU A 101 -17.02 42.53 -40.68
C GLU A 101 -17.00 43.02 -42.14
N THR A 102 -17.76 44.08 -42.43
CA THR A 102 -17.84 44.72 -43.75
C THR A 102 -16.71 45.73 -44.01
N SER A 103 -15.73 45.79 -43.11
CA SER A 103 -14.62 46.73 -43.21
C SER A 103 -13.66 46.29 -44.31
N LEU A 104 -13.23 47.25 -45.15
CA LEU A 104 -12.17 46.99 -46.11
C LEU A 104 -10.90 46.58 -45.34
N THR A 105 -10.27 45.51 -45.80
CA THR A 105 -8.99 45.05 -45.26
C THR A 105 -7.95 46.17 -45.34
N SER A 106 -6.94 46.12 -44.47
CA SER A 106 -5.87 47.12 -44.42
C SER A 106 -5.23 47.36 -45.80
N MET A 107 -5.02 46.30 -46.58
CA MET A 107 -4.50 46.38 -47.95
C MET A 107 -5.48 47.06 -48.93
N GLN A 108 -6.79 46.78 -48.83
CA GLN A 108 -7.79 47.43 -49.68
C GLN A 108 -7.90 48.93 -49.39
N LYS A 109 -7.81 49.33 -48.11
CA LYS A 109 -7.78 50.75 -47.70
C LYS A 109 -6.53 51.46 -48.25
N GLN A 110 -5.37 50.81 -48.17
CA GLN A 110 -4.12 51.38 -48.67
C GLN A 110 -4.11 51.52 -50.20
N ALA A 111 -4.63 50.53 -50.92
CA ALA A 111 -4.73 50.57 -52.39
C ALA A 111 -5.60 51.74 -52.90
N LEU A 112 -6.71 52.04 -52.21
CA LEU A 112 -7.56 53.19 -52.53
C LEU A 112 -6.86 54.53 -52.25
N MET A 113 -6.01 54.60 -51.22
CA MET A 113 -5.26 55.83 -50.92
C MET A 113 -4.12 56.10 -51.92
N THR A 114 -3.47 55.07 -52.46
CA THR A 114 -2.44 55.25 -53.50
C THR A 114 -3.00 55.44 -54.91
N GLY A 115 -4.24 55.03 -55.20
CA GLY A 115 -4.87 55.19 -56.51
C GLY A 115 -5.59 56.53 -56.73
N ASN A 116 -5.63 57.40 -55.71
CA ASN A 116 -6.31 58.70 -55.74
C ASN A 116 -5.33 59.89 -55.93
N ALA A 117 -4.13 59.61 -56.47
CA ALA A 117 -3.08 60.57 -56.83
C ALA A 117 -2.84 60.58 -58.33
#